data_AF-A0AB74HLE2-F1
#
_entry.id   AF-A0AB74HLE2-F1
#
_cell.length_a   1.000
_cell.length_b   1.000
_cell.length_c   1.000
_cell.angle_alpha   90.00
_cell.angle_beta   90.00
_cell.angle_gamma   90.00
#
_symmetry.space_group_name_H-M   'P 1'
#
loop_
_entity.id
_entity.type
_entity.pdbx_description
1 polymer ?
#
loop_
_entity_poly.entity_id
_entity_poly.type
_entity_poly.pdbx_seq_one_letter_code
_entity_poly.pdbx_strand_id
1 'polypeptide(L)'
;MHYNTDNIHVHVAIVETSHMRERGKRKPKSIELMKSKVIHSLADRTKEQEKLNAFIRNELVAHKRNRKIQTLPNRVLRPELVRQFKDIYERLPEDKRQWRYNMNGMQPLRESLDRLTDRYIDIHFKSEFQAFNERLEQEVSFHRRSYGDTEKAERYRTTKRQDLYTRMGNAILSEMRDLSKEQTTCEKNEDPKHPVRRAFKQQKLFNESLYRIERHMNDEFEHLKNQRAFEQLERDIEYGK
;
A
#
# COMPACT_ATOMS: atom_id res chain seq x y z
N MET A 1 3.90 -33.05 -27.05
CA MET A 1 4.62 -31.99 -26.29
C MET A 1 6.01 -31.91 -26.86
N HIS A 2 6.50 -30.71 -27.19
CA HIS A 2 7.88 -30.55 -27.65
C HIS A 2 8.78 -30.20 -26.48
N TYR A 3 9.83 -30.99 -26.30
CA TYR A 3 10.85 -30.81 -25.25
C TYR A 3 12.15 -30.19 -25.80
N ASN A 4 12.21 -29.92 -27.10
CA ASN A 4 13.42 -29.50 -27.82
C ASN A 4 13.44 -28.00 -28.15
N THR A 5 12.75 -27.20 -27.32
CA THR A 5 12.68 -25.74 -27.37
C THR A 5 12.96 -25.20 -25.97
N ASP A 6 13.54 -24.01 -25.86
CA ASP A 6 13.88 -23.37 -24.56
C ASP A 6 12.67 -23.25 -23.60
N ASN A 7 11.45 -23.36 -24.13
CA ASN A 7 10.20 -23.40 -23.38
C ASN A 7 9.39 -24.67 -23.72
N ILE A 8 8.69 -25.23 -22.73
CA ILE A 8 7.77 -26.37 -22.92
C ILE A 8 6.62 -25.94 -23.85
N HIS A 9 6.48 -26.61 -25.00
CA HIS A 9 5.37 -26.36 -25.93
C HIS A 9 4.31 -27.47 -25.84
N VAL A 10 3.10 -27.08 -25.44
CA VAL A 10 1.94 -27.99 -25.34
C VAL A 10 0.95 -27.71 -26.46
N HIS A 11 0.69 -28.70 -27.29
CA HIS A 11 -0.41 -28.66 -28.26
C HIS A 11 -1.70 -29.13 -27.58
N VAL A 12 -2.72 -28.29 -27.59
CA VAL A 12 -4.05 -28.62 -27.07
C VAL A 12 -5.01 -28.67 -28.26
N ALA A 13 -5.58 -29.84 -28.52
CA ALA A 13 -6.63 -30.03 -29.52
C ALA A 13 -7.98 -30.14 -28.83
N ILE A 14 -9.02 -29.57 -29.46
CA ILE A 14 -10.40 -29.65 -28.97
C ILE A 14 -11.25 -30.18 -30.12
N VAL A 15 -12.01 -31.23 -29.85
CA VAL A 15 -12.91 -31.88 -30.81
C VAL A 15 -14.35 -31.57 -30.41
N GLU A 16 -15.18 -31.21 -31.40
CA GLU A 16 -16.63 -31.10 -31.22
C GLU A 16 -17.26 -32.39 -31.76
N THR A 17 -18.05 -33.08 -30.92
CA THR A 17 -18.68 -34.38 -31.26
C THR A 17 -19.96 -34.23 -32.09
N SER A 18 -20.57 -33.05 -32.09
CA SER A 18 -21.69 -32.67 -32.95
C SER A 18 -21.49 -31.27 -33.52
N HIS A 19 -21.89 -31.05 -34.77
CA HIS A 19 -21.72 -29.77 -35.45
C HIS A 19 -22.74 -28.74 -34.92
N MET A 20 -22.33 -27.96 -33.93
CA MET A 20 -23.18 -26.91 -33.34
C MET A 20 -22.95 -25.52 -33.96
N ARG A 21 -22.02 -25.35 -34.92
CA ARG A 21 -21.62 -24.04 -35.47
C ARG A 21 -21.29 -24.13 -36.96
N GLU A 22 -21.71 -23.12 -37.73
CA GLU A 22 -21.38 -23.02 -39.17
C GLU A 22 -19.90 -22.64 -39.44
N ARG A 23 -19.22 -21.99 -38.49
CA ARG A 23 -17.84 -21.51 -38.66
C ARG A 23 -16.91 -22.05 -37.56
N GLY A 24 -15.90 -22.82 -37.95
CA GLY A 24 -14.92 -23.43 -37.03
C GLY A 24 -13.86 -22.44 -36.48
N LYS A 25 -13.75 -21.22 -37.01
CA LYS A 25 -12.78 -20.21 -36.53
C LYS A 25 -13.26 -19.58 -35.23
N ARG A 26 -12.42 -19.62 -34.19
CA ARG A 26 -12.68 -18.96 -32.90
C ARG A 26 -12.14 -17.54 -32.89
N LYS A 27 -12.82 -16.62 -32.18
CA LYS A 27 -12.34 -15.24 -32.00
C LYS A 27 -11.01 -15.25 -31.22
N PRO A 28 -10.05 -14.35 -31.52
CA PRO A 28 -8.78 -14.25 -30.78
C PRO A 28 -8.97 -14.10 -29.26
N LYS A 29 -9.94 -13.26 -28.83
CA LYS A 29 -10.30 -13.10 -27.42
C LYS A 29 -10.74 -14.40 -26.75
N SER A 30 -11.43 -15.28 -27.46
CA SER A 30 -11.87 -16.59 -26.93
C SER A 30 -10.69 -17.55 -26.77
N ILE A 31 -9.73 -17.51 -27.69
CA ILE A 31 -8.49 -18.30 -27.59
C ILE A 31 -7.64 -17.79 -26.42
N GLU A 32 -7.54 -16.48 -26.23
CA GLU A 32 -6.83 -15.90 -25.08
C GLU A 32 -7.48 -16.27 -23.74
N LEU A 33 -8.81 -16.20 -23.65
CA LEU A 33 -9.55 -16.65 -22.46
C LEU A 33 -9.31 -18.14 -22.18
N MET A 34 -9.28 -18.96 -23.22
CA MET A 34 -8.96 -20.38 -23.11
C MET A 34 -7.53 -20.61 -22.59
N LYS A 35 -6.53 -19.93 -23.17
CA LYS A 35 -5.14 -19.99 -22.69
C LYS A 35 -5.06 -19.62 -21.22
N SER A 36 -5.72 -18.53 -20.81
CA SER A 36 -5.76 -18.09 -19.42
C SER A 36 -6.40 -19.12 -18.49
N LYS A 37 -7.52 -19.73 -18.88
CA LYS A 37 -8.17 -20.79 -18.10
C LYS A 37 -7.32 -22.05 -17.97
N VAL A 38 -6.65 -22.47 -19.05
CA VAL A 38 -5.76 -23.64 -19.02
C VAL A 38 -4.57 -23.38 -18.08
N ILE A 39 -3.92 -22.23 -18.19
CA ILE A 39 -2.79 -21.86 -17.31
C ILE A 39 -3.24 -21.76 -15.85
N HIS A 40 -4.40 -21.16 -15.60
CA HIS A 40 -4.96 -21.04 -14.25
C HIS A 40 -5.22 -22.42 -13.62
N SER A 41 -5.79 -23.36 -14.40
CA SER A 41 -6.02 -24.74 -13.94
C SER A 41 -4.72 -25.50 -13.66
N LEU A 42 -3.68 -25.31 -14.48
CA LEU A 42 -2.41 -26.05 -14.36
C LEU A 42 -1.52 -25.56 -13.22
N ALA A 43 -1.53 -24.26 -12.93
CA ALA A 43 -0.54 -23.65 -12.03
C ALA A 43 -1.13 -23.11 -10.72
N ASP A 44 -2.46 -23.20 -10.51
CA ASP A 44 -3.25 -22.59 -9.43
C ASP A 44 -2.45 -21.65 -8.51
N ARG A 45 -2.22 -20.42 -9.00
CA ARG A 45 -1.47 -19.36 -8.29
C ARG A 45 -2.40 -18.41 -7.54
N THR A 46 -3.66 -18.81 -7.33
CA THR A 46 -4.70 -17.95 -6.74
C THR A 46 -4.26 -17.43 -5.37
N LYS A 47 -3.66 -18.30 -4.55
CA LYS A 47 -3.13 -17.95 -3.22
C LYS A 47 -2.04 -16.89 -3.25
N GLU A 48 -1.13 -16.92 -4.23
CA GLU A 48 -0.06 -15.91 -4.34
C GLU A 48 -0.61 -14.56 -4.78
N GLN A 49 -1.57 -14.56 -5.71
CA GLN A 49 -2.26 -13.34 -6.13
C GLN A 49 -3.11 -12.75 -4.99
N GLU A 50 -3.73 -13.60 -4.17
CA GLU A 50 -4.45 -13.21 -2.97
C GLU A 50 -3.53 -12.59 -1.93
N LYS A 51 -2.34 -13.16 -1.69
CA LYS A 51 -1.34 -12.56 -0.78
C LYS A 51 -0.93 -11.15 -1.21
N LEU A 52 -0.71 -10.91 -2.51
CA LEU A 52 -0.43 -9.57 -3.03
C LEU A 52 -1.57 -8.59 -2.75
N ASN A 53 -2.82 -9.02 -2.97
CA ASN A 53 -3.99 -8.18 -2.70
C ASN A 53 -4.23 -7.98 -1.20
N ALA A 54 -3.95 -8.99 -0.38
CA ALA A 54 -4.10 -8.96 1.07
C ALA A 54 -3.10 -7.98 1.69
N PHE A 55 -1.84 -7.99 1.24
CA PHE A 55 -0.84 -7.00 1.66
C PHE A 55 -1.33 -5.57 1.44
N ILE A 56 -1.81 -5.26 0.23
CA ILE A 56 -2.29 -3.92 -0.10
C ILE A 56 -3.50 -3.54 0.76
N ARG A 57 -4.47 -4.44 0.96
CA ARG A 57 -5.75 -4.13 1.61
C ARG A 57 -5.69 -4.18 3.14
N ASN A 58 -5.11 -5.24 3.67
CA ASN A 58 -5.25 -5.61 5.08
C ASN A 58 -4.05 -5.19 5.92
N GLU A 59 -2.87 -5.05 5.31
CA GLU A 59 -1.67 -4.61 6.03
C GLU A 59 -1.47 -3.12 5.80
N LEU A 60 -1.23 -2.72 4.55
CA LEU A 60 -0.85 -1.36 4.22
C LEU A 60 -2.00 -0.35 4.46
N VAL A 61 -3.15 -0.57 3.81
CA VAL A 61 -4.30 0.36 3.92
C VAL A 61 -4.93 0.32 5.32
N ALA A 62 -4.99 -0.84 5.96
CA ALA A 62 -5.56 -0.94 7.31
C ALA A 62 -4.66 -0.23 8.35
N HIS A 63 -3.34 -0.43 8.29
CA HIS A 63 -2.40 0.29 9.13
C HIS A 63 -2.51 1.80 8.92
N LYS A 64 -2.61 2.24 7.66
CA LYS A 64 -2.82 3.66 7.35
C LYS A 64 -4.15 4.20 7.89
N ARG A 65 -5.24 3.43 7.86
CA ARG A 65 -6.53 3.86 8.44
C ARG A 65 -6.45 3.97 9.97
N ASN A 66 -5.76 3.03 10.61
CA ASN A 66 -5.64 2.98 12.07
C ASN A 66 -4.63 4.00 12.61
N ARG A 67 -3.59 4.34 11.84
CA ARG A 67 -2.58 5.36 12.19
C ARG A 67 -2.71 6.59 11.29
N LYS A 68 -3.35 7.64 11.79
CA LYS A 68 -3.42 8.96 11.15
C LYS A 68 -2.00 9.52 10.93
N ILE A 69 -1.75 10.15 9.78
CA ILE A 69 -0.47 10.81 9.46
C ILE A 69 -0.25 11.99 10.41
N GLN A 70 -1.30 12.74 10.75
CA GLN A 70 -1.19 13.91 11.63
C GLN A 70 -1.03 13.60 13.13
N THR A 71 -0.71 12.37 13.51
CA THR A 71 -0.48 12.01 14.92
C THR A 71 0.72 12.77 15.51
N LEU A 72 0.66 13.06 16.82
CA LEU A 72 1.72 13.80 17.53
C LEU A 72 3.12 13.17 17.43
N PRO A 73 3.28 11.83 17.53
CA PRO A 73 4.57 11.19 17.28
C PRO A 73 5.12 11.50 15.89
N ASN A 74 4.28 11.50 14.85
CA ASN A 74 4.72 11.84 13.50
C ASN A 74 5.07 13.33 13.34
N ARG A 75 4.40 14.22 14.10
CA ARG A 75 4.75 15.65 14.10
C ARG A 75 6.15 15.92 14.66
N VAL A 76 6.60 15.10 15.61
CA VAL A 76 7.90 15.23 16.26
C VAL A 76 8.98 14.42 15.55
N LEU A 77 8.72 13.14 15.28
CA LEU A 77 9.70 12.21 14.72
C LEU A 77 9.82 12.31 13.19
N ARG A 78 8.77 12.77 12.50
CA ARG A 78 8.68 12.76 11.03
C ARG A 78 8.04 14.05 10.48
N PRO A 79 8.61 15.23 10.81
CA PRO A 79 8.01 16.52 10.48
C PRO A 79 7.78 16.70 8.98
N GLU A 80 8.65 16.15 8.13
CA GLU A 80 8.50 16.26 6.68
C GLU A 80 7.29 15.50 6.12
N LEU A 81 6.94 14.35 6.71
CA LEU A 81 5.76 13.58 6.29
C LEU A 81 4.49 14.40 6.55
N VAL A 82 4.42 15.04 7.71
CA VAL A 82 3.30 15.91 8.08
C VAL A 82 3.28 17.18 7.24
N ARG A 83 4.45 17.75 6.93
CA ARG A 83 4.57 18.93 6.06
C ARG A 83 4.01 18.65 4.68
N GLN A 84 4.44 17.57 4.02
CA GLN A 84 3.91 17.19 2.70
C GLN A 84 2.40 16.92 2.74
N PHE A 85 1.91 16.29 3.81
CA PHE A 85 0.48 16.08 3.99
C PHE A 85 -0.29 17.42 4.04
N LYS A 86 0.23 18.42 4.77
CA LYS A 86 -0.37 19.76 4.85
C LYS A 86 -0.29 20.49 3.52
N ASP A 87 0.86 20.45 2.86
CA ASP A 87 1.06 21.09 1.55
C ASP A 87 0.08 20.54 0.50
N ILE A 88 -0.19 19.22 0.53
CA ILE A 88 -1.21 18.61 -0.35
C ILE A 88 -2.60 19.08 0.07
N TYR A 89 -2.90 19.11 1.37
CA TYR A 89 -4.20 19.52 1.89
C TYR A 89 -4.59 20.94 1.48
N GLU A 90 -3.63 21.88 1.52
CA GLU A 90 -3.85 23.28 1.14
C GLU A 90 -4.10 23.46 -0.36
N ARG A 91 -3.57 22.56 -1.20
CA ARG A 91 -3.73 22.62 -2.66
C ARG A 91 -4.92 21.79 -3.16
N LEU A 92 -5.67 21.14 -2.26
CA LEU A 92 -6.83 20.34 -2.65
C LEU A 92 -7.90 21.22 -3.32
N PRO A 93 -8.64 20.68 -4.31
CA PRO A 93 -9.78 21.37 -4.88
C PRO A 93 -10.83 21.70 -3.80
N GLU A 94 -11.50 22.85 -3.93
CA GLU A 94 -12.59 23.24 -3.03
C GLU A 94 -13.72 22.20 -3.02
N ASP A 95 -14.01 21.58 -4.18
CA ASP A 95 -15.01 20.52 -4.29
C ASP A 95 -14.50 19.20 -3.69
N LYS A 96 -14.96 18.93 -2.46
CA LYS A 96 -14.70 17.70 -1.70
C LYS A 96 -15.12 16.42 -2.42
N ARG A 97 -16.03 16.49 -3.40
CA ARG A 97 -16.45 15.33 -4.21
C ARG A 97 -15.32 14.82 -5.10
N GLN A 98 -14.42 15.73 -5.49
CA GLN A 98 -13.26 15.43 -6.32
C GLN A 98 -12.11 14.79 -5.54
N TRP A 99 -12.19 14.70 -4.21
CA TRP A 99 -11.16 14.12 -3.35
C TRP A 99 -11.14 12.59 -3.46
N ARG A 100 -10.77 12.10 -4.64
CA ARG A 100 -10.55 10.69 -4.97
C ARG A 100 -9.35 10.64 -5.90
N TYR A 101 -8.46 9.68 -5.68
CA TYR A 101 -7.20 9.56 -6.41
C TYR A 101 -7.37 9.65 -7.94
N ASN A 102 -8.34 8.91 -8.49
CA ASN A 102 -8.60 8.82 -9.93
C ASN A 102 -9.45 9.97 -10.51
N MET A 103 -9.83 10.99 -9.74
CA MET A 103 -10.58 12.13 -10.27
C MET A 103 -9.70 13.08 -11.07
N ASN A 104 -10.31 13.80 -12.02
CA ASN A 104 -9.60 14.73 -12.91
C ASN A 104 -9.00 15.91 -12.14
N GLY A 105 -9.75 16.49 -11.19
CA GLY A 105 -9.25 17.59 -10.35
C GLY A 105 -8.05 17.21 -9.46
N MET A 106 -7.79 15.91 -9.27
CA MET A 106 -6.63 15.43 -8.52
C MET A 106 -5.39 15.21 -9.38
N GLN A 107 -5.49 15.23 -10.72
CA GLN A 107 -4.33 15.01 -11.60
C GLN A 107 -3.07 15.78 -11.21
N PRO A 108 -3.10 17.10 -10.96
CA PRO A 108 -1.89 17.86 -10.61
C PRO A 108 -1.32 17.47 -9.24
N LEU A 109 -2.13 16.87 -8.36
CA LEU A 109 -1.73 16.47 -7.00
C LEU A 109 -1.34 15.00 -6.89
N ARG A 110 -1.60 14.17 -7.91
CA ARG A 110 -1.31 12.73 -7.88
C ARG A 110 0.16 12.45 -7.62
N GLU A 111 1.05 13.16 -8.31
CA GLU A 111 2.49 12.96 -8.15
C GLU A 111 2.95 13.28 -6.71
N SER A 112 2.42 14.35 -6.11
CA SER A 112 2.69 14.69 -4.71
C SER A 112 2.15 13.64 -3.75
N LEU A 113 0.97 13.08 -4.04
CA LEU A 113 0.32 12.04 -3.25
C LEU A 113 1.05 10.68 -3.36
N ASP A 114 1.59 10.37 -4.53
CA ASP A 114 2.42 9.19 -4.77
C ASP A 114 3.74 9.31 -4.00
N ARG A 115 4.41 10.46 -4.06
CA ARG A 115 5.61 10.74 -3.24
C ARG A 115 5.35 10.61 -1.73
N LEU A 116 4.20 11.10 -1.26
CA LEU A 116 3.80 10.93 0.14
C LEU A 116 3.56 9.45 0.48
N THR A 117 2.98 8.69 -0.45
CA THR A 117 2.74 7.25 -0.30
C THR A 117 4.04 6.47 -0.22
N ASP A 118 4.99 6.74 -1.12
CA ASP A 118 6.31 6.09 -1.13
C ASP A 118 7.04 6.33 0.20
N ARG A 119 7.06 7.59 0.66
CA ARG A 119 7.65 7.95 1.94
C ARG A 119 7.00 7.22 3.12
N TYR A 120 5.67 7.11 3.11
CA TYR A 120 4.94 6.39 4.16
C TYR A 120 5.31 4.90 4.18
N ILE A 121 5.45 4.29 3.00
CA ILE A 121 5.85 2.89 2.85
C ILE A 121 7.28 2.68 3.36
N ASP A 122 8.21 3.55 2.98
CA ASP A 122 9.62 3.47 3.44
C ASP A 122 9.76 3.56 4.96
N ILE A 123 8.86 4.28 5.61
CA ILE A 123 8.88 4.48 7.05
C ILE A 123 8.35 3.25 7.80
N HIS A 124 7.24 2.68 7.34
CA HIS A 124 6.46 1.71 8.12
C HIS A 124 6.53 0.28 7.57
N PHE A 125 6.87 0.10 6.31
CA PHE A 125 6.71 -1.15 5.57
C PHE A 125 7.89 -1.44 4.64
N LYS A 126 9.09 -0.94 4.95
CA LYS A 126 10.26 -1.06 4.06
C LYS A 126 10.55 -2.51 3.66
N SER A 127 10.63 -3.39 4.66
CA SER A 127 10.88 -4.83 4.49
C SER A 127 9.75 -5.54 3.74
N GLU A 128 8.52 -5.25 4.11
CA GLU A 128 7.32 -5.89 3.59
C GLU A 128 7.05 -5.46 2.16
N PHE A 129 7.35 -4.21 1.83
CA PHE A 129 7.28 -3.68 0.48
C PHE A 129 8.35 -4.28 -0.43
N GLN A 130 9.55 -4.54 0.09
CA GLN A 130 10.57 -5.30 -0.64
C GLN A 130 10.06 -6.72 -0.95
N ALA A 131 9.54 -7.44 0.04
CA ALA A 131 8.97 -8.77 -0.17
C ALA A 131 7.77 -8.75 -1.14
N PHE A 132 6.95 -7.69 -1.11
CA PHE A 132 5.88 -7.47 -2.08
C PHE A 132 6.42 -7.32 -3.51
N ASN A 133 7.48 -6.54 -3.70
CA ASN A 133 8.10 -6.34 -5.02
C ASN A 133 8.73 -7.64 -5.55
N GLU A 134 9.37 -8.43 -4.69
CA GLU A 134 9.91 -9.74 -5.06
C GLU A 134 8.81 -10.71 -5.50
N ARG A 135 7.70 -10.78 -4.76
CA ARG A 135 6.53 -11.59 -5.16
C ARG A 135 5.91 -11.09 -6.46
N LEU A 136 5.85 -9.77 -6.65
CA LEU A 136 5.36 -9.18 -7.90
C LEU A 136 6.26 -9.58 -9.08
N GLU A 137 7.57 -9.60 -8.90
CA GLU A 137 8.52 -10.05 -9.93
C GLU A 137 8.34 -11.53 -10.28
N GLN A 138 8.12 -12.37 -9.28
CA GLN A 138 7.83 -13.78 -9.48
C GLN A 138 6.56 -13.98 -10.33
N GLU A 139 5.51 -13.20 -10.08
CA GLU A 139 4.30 -13.25 -10.91
C GLU A 139 4.54 -12.74 -12.33
N VAL A 140 5.27 -11.63 -12.50
CA VAL A 140 5.62 -11.11 -13.83
C VAL A 140 6.44 -12.14 -14.62
N SER A 141 7.43 -12.77 -14.00
CA SER A 141 8.24 -13.81 -14.64
C SER A 141 7.41 -15.04 -15.00
N PHE A 142 6.44 -15.42 -14.17
CA PHE A 142 5.51 -16.50 -14.48
C PHE A 142 4.61 -16.14 -15.66
N HIS A 143 4.06 -14.92 -15.71
CA HIS A 143 3.29 -14.44 -16.85
C HIS A 143 4.11 -14.43 -18.14
N ARG A 144 5.37 -13.94 -18.10
CA ARG A 144 6.27 -13.97 -19.27
C ARG A 144 6.48 -15.40 -19.78
N ARG A 145 6.80 -16.35 -18.89
CA ARG A 145 7.02 -17.76 -19.24
C ARG A 145 5.77 -18.45 -19.77
N SER A 146 4.60 -18.14 -19.19
CA SER A 146 3.36 -18.84 -19.52
C SER A 146 2.73 -18.36 -20.84
N TYR A 147 2.81 -17.06 -21.13
CA TYR A 147 2.14 -16.47 -22.29
C TYR A 147 3.11 -16.12 -23.42
N GLY A 148 4.42 -16.04 -23.16
CA GLY A 148 5.43 -15.59 -24.13
C GLY A 148 5.34 -14.11 -24.48
N ASP A 149 4.47 -13.36 -23.80
CA ASP A 149 4.15 -11.95 -24.08
C ASP A 149 4.67 -11.07 -22.94
N THR A 150 5.73 -10.32 -23.23
CA THR A 150 6.38 -9.42 -22.27
C THR A 150 5.53 -8.20 -21.96
N GLU A 151 4.76 -7.67 -22.91
CA GLU A 151 3.93 -6.49 -22.69
C GLU A 151 2.78 -6.78 -21.72
N LYS A 152 2.13 -7.94 -21.86
CA LYS A 152 1.05 -8.34 -20.95
C LYS A 152 1.56 -8.59 -19.54
N ALA A 153 2.75 -9.15 -19.39
CA ALA A 153 3.37 -9.34 -18.09
C ALA A 153 3.71 -8.00 -17.41
N GLU A 154 4.26 -7.02 -18.15
CA GLU A 154 4.51 -5.67 -17.63
C GLU A 154 3.23 -4.92 -17.26
N ARG A 155 2.15 -5.15 -18.03
CA ARG A 155 0.84 -4.58 -17.70
C ARG A 155 0.33 -5.08 -16.35
N TYR A 156 0.61 -6.33 -15.97
CA TYR A 156 0.26 -6.84 -14.65
C TYR A 156 0.99 -6.08 -13.54
N ARG A 157 2.32 -5.88 -13.69
CA ARG A 157 3.13 -5.10 -12.76
C ARG A 157 2.57 -3.69 -12.58
N THR A 158 2.32 -3.01 -13.70
CA THR A 158 1.79 -1.64 -13.72
C THR A 158 0.42 -1.56 -13.04
N THR A 159 -0.46 -2.52 -13.32
CA THR A 159 -1.80 -2.58 -12.73
C THR A 159 -1.76 -2.75 -11.22
N LYS A 160 -0.86 -3.62 -10.71
CA LYS A 160 -0.70 -3.84 -9.26
C LYS A 160 -0.12 -2.64 -8.54
N ARG A 161 0.89 -2.00 -9.13
CA ARG A 161 1.42 -0.72 -8.61
C ARG A 161 0.33 0.35 -8.57
N GLN A 162 -0.44 0.48 -9.65
CA GLN A 162 -1.53 1.44 -9.71
C GLN A 162 -2.62 1.17 -8.66
N ASP A 163 -3.00 -0.09 -8.42
CA ASP A 163 -3.97 -0.45 -7.37
C ASP A 163 -3.46 -0.07 -5.98
N LEU A 164 -2.18 -0.27 -5.70
CA LEU A 164 -1.54 0.15 -4.45
C LEU A 164 -1.63 1.67 -4.26
N TYR A 165 -1.15 2.48 -5.20
CA TYR A 165 -1.20 3.95 -5.10
C TYR A 165 -2.63 4.47 -5.04
N THR A 166 -3.53 3.90 -5.84
CA THR A 166 -4.95 4.28 -5.83
C THR A 166 -5.58 4.05 -4.46
N ARG A 167 -5.35 2.89 -3.83
CA ARG A 167 -5.92 2.57 -2.52
C ARG A 167 -5.28 3.39 -1.40
N MET A 168 -3.96 3.56 -1.44
CA MET A 168 -3.24 4.37 -0.46
C MET A 168 -3.60 5.84 -0.54
N GLY A 169 -3.57 6.42 -1.73
CA GLY A 169 -3.99 7.79 -1.96
C GLY A 169 -5.42 8.03 -1.49
N ASN A 170 -6.35 7.10 -1.76
CA ASN A 170 -7.71 7.21 -1.23
C ASN A 170 -7.79 7.07 0.31
N ALA A 171 -6.90 6.28 0.94
CA ALA A 171 -6.82 6.20 2.40
C ALA A 171 -6.31 7.51 3.02
N ILE A 172 -5.30 8.14 2.42
CA ILE A 172 -4.78 9.46 2.82
C ILE A 172 -5.85 10.55 2.62
N LEU A 173 -6.51 10.56 1.46
CA LEU A 173 -7.60 11.51 1.16
C LEU A 173 -8.81 11.32 2.10
N SER A 174 -9.06 10.10 2.57
CA SER A 174 -10.07 9.85 3.61
C SER A 174 -9.68 10.55 4.91
N GLU A 175 -8.43 10.46 5.34
CA GLU A 175 -7.95 11.19 6.53
C GLU A 175 -8.11 12.71 6.35
N MET A 176 -7.76 13.25 5.18
CA MET A 176 -7.95 14.67 4.86
C MET A 176 -9.42 15.08 4.95
N ARG A 177 -10.34 14.23 4.50
CA ARG A 177 -11.78 14.47 4.59
C ARG A 177 -12.27 14.47 6.02
N ASP A 178 -11.77 13.55 6.84
CA ASP A 178 -12.15 13.46 8.25
C ASP A 178 -11.64 14.69 9.01
N LEU A 179 -10.42 15.15 8.74
CA LEU A 179 -9.88 16.41 9.28
C LEU A 179 -10.73 17.63 8.89
N SER A 180 -11.16 17.70 7.62
CA SER A 180 -12.04 18.78 7.18
C SER A 180 -13.40 18.75 7.88
N LYS A 181 -13.96 17.56 8.14
CA LYS A 181 -15.20 17.43 8.91
C LYS A 181 -15.00 17.87 10.36
N GLU A 182 -13.95 17.39 11.01
CA GLU A 182 -13.60 17.73 12.39
C GLU A 182 -13.50 19.27 12.56
N GLN A 183 -12.84 19.97 11.63
CA GLN A 183 -12.79 21.44 11.62
C GLN A 183 -14.20 22.08 11.53
N THR A 184 -15.01 21.68 10.56
CA THR A 184 -16.37 22.23 10.40
C THR A 184 -17.31 21.93 11.57
N THR A 185 -17.13 20.79 12.26
CA THR A 185 -17.93 20.43 13.44
C THR A 185 -17.50 21.22 14.66
N CYS A 186 -16.19 21.46 14.83
CA CYS A 186 -15.69 22.35 15.86
C CYS A 186 -16.23 23.78 15.66
N GLU A 187 -16.15 24.33 14.45
CA GLU A 187 -16.66 25.67 14.13
C GLU A 187 -18.16 25.82 14.40
N LYS A 188 -18.97 24.79 14.12
CA LYS A 188 -20.43 24.83 14.33
C LYS A 188 -20.87 24.67 15.78
N ASN A 189 -20.07 23.99 16.60
CA ASN A 189 -20.35 23.77 18.02
C ASN A 189 -19.61 24.77 18.93
N GLU A 190 -18.97 25.79 18.35
CA GLU A 190 -18.35 26.88 19.09
C GLU A 190 -19.43 27.81 19.67
N ASP A 191 -19.86 27.48 20.88
CA ASP A 191 -20.51 28.42 21.78
C ASP A 191 -19.45 29.49 22.15
N PRO A 192 -19.65 30.80 21.89
CA PRO A 192 -18.62 31.84 22.03
C PRO A 192 -18.08 32.08 23.45
N LYS A 193 -18.59 31.36 24.47
CA LYS A 193 -18.58 31.84 25.86
C LYS A 193 -17.39 31.43 26.73
N HIS A 194 -16.46 30.56 26.31
CA HIS A 194 -15.34 30.19 27.20
C HIS A 194 -14.00 29.82 26.51
N PRO A 195 -13.13 30.81 26.20
CA PRO A 195 -11.80 30.59 25.64
C PRO A 195 -10.82 29.87 26.60
N VAL A 196 -10.95 30.10 27.92
CA VAL A 196 -10.04 29.54 28.94
C VAL A 196 -10.17 28.01 29.04
N ARG A 197 -11.40 27.48 28.97
CA ARG A 197 -11.66 26.02 28.99
C ARG A 197 -11.06 25.32 27.77
N ARG A 198 -11.00 26.00 26.62
CA ARG A 198 -10.42 25.48 25.37
C ARG A 198 -8.90 25.38 25.47
N ALA A 199 -8.24 26.42 25.95
CA ALA A 199 -6.79 26.42 26.18
C ALA A 199 -6.37 25.31 27.16
N PHE A 200 -7.09 25.16 28.28
CA PHE A 200 -6.84 24.10 29.26
C PHE A 200 -7.02 22.69 28.69
N LYS A 201 -8.05 22.48 27.85
CA LYS A 201 -8.31 21.17 27.23
C LYS A 201 -7.24 20.82 26.19
N GLN A 202 -6.79 21.80 25.40
CA GLN A 202 -5.69 21.63 24.45
C GLN A 202 -4.36 21.34 25.17
N GLN A 203 -4.06 22.06 26.25
CA GLN A 203 -2.86 21.86 27.05
C GLN A 203 -2.83 20.49 27.74
N LYS A 204 -3.99 20.02 28.26
CA LYS A 204 -4.10 18.68 28.83
C LYS A 204 -3.88 17.57 27.79
N LEU A 205 -4.49 17.69 26.61
CA LEU A 205 -4.29 16.75 25.50
C LEU A 205 -2.82 16.73 25.03
N PHE A 206 -2.18 17.90 24.97
CA PHE A 206 -0.77 18.02 24.64
C PHE A 206 0.12 17.34 25.67
N ASN A 207 -0.08 17.61 26.96
CA ASN A 207 0.71 16.99 28.04
C ASN A 207 0.52 15.46 28.09
N GLU A 208 -0.70 14.96 27.92
CA GLU A 208 -0.96 13.51 27.88
C GLU A 208 -0.26 12.85 26.69
N SER A 209 -0.17 13.54 25.55
CA SER A 209 0.54 13.04 24.38
C SER A 209 2.06 13.12 24.49
N LEU A 210 2.61 14.17 25.13
CA LEU A 210 4.04 14.26 25.44
C LEU A 210 4.46 13.14 26.37
N TYR A 211 3.67 12.84 27.41
CA TYR A 211 3.92 11.73 28.32
C TYR A 211 3.97 10.37 27.60
N ARG A 212 3.09 10.15 26.60
CA ARG A 212 3.13 8.93 25.77
C ARG A 212 4.38 8.86 24.90
N ILE A 213 4.85 9.98 24.37
CA ILE A 213 6.09 10.05 23.57
C ILE A 213 7.30 9.76 24.47
N GLU A 214 7.38 10.41 25.63
CA GLU A 214 8.44 10.23 26.62
C GLU A 214 8.55 8.77 27.06
N ARG A 215 7.41 8.12 27.36
CA ARG A 215 7.39 6.69 27.68
C ARG A 215 7.93 5.83 26.52
N HIS A 216 7.46 6.05 25.30
CA HIS A 216 7.87 5.25 24.14
C HIS A 216 9.36 5.44 23.80
N MET A 217 9.89 6.65 24.01
CA MET A 217 11.31 6.95 23.84
C MET A 217 12.15 6.29 24.94
N ASN A 218 11.67 6.28 26.18
CA ASN A 218 12.35 5.62 27.28
C ASN A 218 12.38 4.09 27.09
N ASP A 219 11.28 3.51 26.62
CA ASP A 219 11.19 2.08 26.29
C ASP A 219 12.16 1.69 25.16
N GLU A 220 12.27 2.51 24.10
CA GLU A 220 13.26 2.31 23.03
C GLU A 220 14.71 2.45 23.52
N PHE A 221 14.97 3.40 24.43
CA PHE A 221 16.30 3.61 25.01
C PHE A 221 16.73 2.42 25.88
N GLU A 222 15.84 1.92 26.74
CA GLU A 222 16.09 0.72 27.55
C GLU A 222 16.28 -0.53 26.68
N HIS A 223 15.51 -0.69 25.59
CA HIS A 223 15.73 -1.78 24.63
C HIS A 223 17.12 -1.72 24.00
N LEU A 224 17.58 -0.53 23.57
CA LEU A 224 18.91 -0.31 23.02
C LEU A 224 20.03 -0.64 24.03
N LYS A 225 19.84 -0.26 25.29
CA LYS A 225 20.77 -0.57 26.37
C LYS A 225 20.84 -2.07 26.64
N ASN A 226 19.70 -2.74 26.68
CA ASN A 226 19.61 -4.19 26.84
C ASN A 226 20.27 -4.93 25.67
N GLN A 227 20.07 -4.47 24.44
CA GLN A 227 20.70 -5.05 23.25
C GLN A 227 22.22 -4.91 23.29
N ARG A 228 22.74 -3.72 23.67
CA ARG A 228 24.19 -3.52 23.83
C ARG A 228 24.78 -4.36 24.96
N ALA A 229 24.07 -4.49 26.08
CA ALA A 229 24.50 -5.32 27.19
C ALA A 229 24.56 -6.80 26.77
N PHE A 230 23.58 -7.26 25.98
CA PHE A 230 23.57 -8.59 25.39
C PHE A 230 24.75 -8.81 24.44
N GLU A 231 24.99 -7.89 23.51
CA GLU A 231 26.15 -7.93 22.60
C GLU A 231 27.52 -7.89 23.32
N GLN A 232 27.57 -7.27 24.51
CA GLN A 232 28.77 -7.28 25.34
C GLN A 232 28.95 -8.64 26.02
N LEU A 233 27.89 -9.21 26.59
CA LEU A 233 27.91 -10.56 27.17
C LEU A 233 28.30 -11.62 26.13
N GLU A 234 27.77 -11.55 24.91
CA GLU A 234 28.16 -12.45 23.83
C GLU A 234 29.64 -12.32 23.48
N ARG A 235 30.17 -11.09 23.40
CA ARG A 235 31.60 -10.86 23.17
C ARG A 235 32.47 -11.37 24.32
N ASP A 236 32.05 -11.19 25.56
CA ASP A 236 32.80 -11.67 26.72
C ASP A 236 32.82 -13.21 26.77
N ILE A 237 31.74 -13.87 26.36
CA ILE A 237 31.66 -15.33 26.19
C ILE A 237 32.56 -15.80 25.04
N GLU A 238 32.54 -15.10 23.89
CA GLU A 238 33.33 -15.48 22.70
C GLU A 238 34.84 -15.24 22.86
N TYR A 239 35.25 -14.16 23.53
CA TYR A 239 36.65 -13.74 23.66
C TYR A 239 37.28 -14.06 25.02
N GLY A 240 36.55 -14.69 25.94
CA GLY A 240 37.08 -15.34 27.14
C GLY A 240 37.94 -14.44 28.03
N LYS A 241 37.29 -13.64 28.89
CA LYS A 241 37.86 -13.24 30.18
C LYS A 241 37.09 -13.91 31.31
#